data_AF-A0A2S1LFB6-F1
#
_entry.id   AF-A0A2S1LFB6-F1
#
_cell.length_a   1.000
_cell.length_b   1.000
_cell.length_c   1.000
_cell.angle_alpha   90.00
_cell.angle_beta   90.00
_cell.angle_gamma   90.00
#
_symmetry.space_group_name_H-M   'P 1'
#
loop_
_entity.id
_entity.type
_entity.pdbx_description
1 polymer ?
#
loop_
_entity_poly.entity_id
_entity_poly.type
_entity_poly.pdbx_seq_one_letter_code
_entity_poly.pdbx_strand_id
1 'polypeptide(L)' 'MTTQKTPNQINWSFIEQYYPNYYSSDEILLSDILSRKLEGQEIDPKDEEMILGWNVKEALTSLDQKIYNKAMKNYLQISK' A
#
# COMPACT_ATOMS: atom_id res chain seq x y z
N MET A 1 -15.37 8.58 24.41
CA MET A 1 -15.29 8.63 22.93
C MET A 1 -13.82 8.54 22.56
N THR A 2 -13.28 7.33 22.45
CA THR A 2 -11.91 7.13 21.99
C THR A 2 -11.93 7.17 20.47
N THR A 3 -11.46 8.27 19.90
CA THR A 3 -11.15 8.34 18.46
C THR A 3 -10.08 7.28 18.18
N GLN A 4 -10.52 6.16 17.62
CA GLN A 4 -9.60 5.23 16.97
C GLN A 4 -8.95 6.03 15.83
N LYS A 5 -7.70 6.44 16.01
CA LYS A 5 -6.86 6.92 14.90
C LYS A 5 -6.84 5.79 13.88
N THR A 6 -7.53 5.99 12.76
CA THR A 6 -7.42 5.13 11.59
C THR A 6 -5.93 5.01 11.23
N PRO A 7 -5.40 3.79 11.05
CA PRO A 7 -4.00 3.63 10.66
C PRO A 7 -3.85 4.21 9.25
N ASN A 8 -2.88 5.11 9.06
CA ASN A 8 -2.40 5.64 7.77
C ASN A 8 -3.43 5.64 6.64
N GLN A 9 -4.26 6.68 6.54
CA GLN A 9 -4.98 6.93 5.28
C GLN A 9 -3.95 7.40 4.24
N ILE A 10 -3.37 6.46 3.49
CA ILE A 10 -2.63 6.79 2.26
C ILE A 10 -3.56 7.61 1.37
N ASN A 11 -3.03 8.70 0.82
CA ASN A 11 -3.73 9.45 -0.22
C ASN A 11 -3.54 8.73 -1.56
N TRP A 12 -4.40 7.77 -1.86
CA TRP A 12 -4.31 6.95 -3.06
C TRP A 12 -4.39 7.77 -4.35
N SER A 13 -5.16 8.86 -4.39
CA SER A 13 -5.21 9.74 -5.56
C SER A 13 -3.86 10.41 -5.83
N PHE A 14 -3.12 10.79 -4.77
CA PHE A 14 -1.74 11.29 -4.91
C PHE A 14 -0.79 10.19 -5.39
N ILE A 15 -0.93 8.96 -4.89
CA ILE A 15 -0.12 7.83 -5.32
C ILE A 15 -0.39 7.51 -6.79
N GLU A 16 -1.65 7.39 -7.20
CA GLU A 16 -2.03 7.09 -8.59
C GLU A 16 -1.48 8.13 -9.56
N GLN A 17 -1.51 9.41 -9.19
CA GLN A 17 -1.01 10.50 -10.03
C GLN A 17 0.53 10.52 -10.16
N TYR A 18 1.26 10.19 -9.08
CA TYR A 18 2.70 10.45 -9.01
C TYR A 18 3.56 9.20 -8.80
N TYR A 19 3.00 8.03 -8.54
CA TYR A 19 3.77 6.81 -8.39
C TYR A 19 4.14 6.26 -9.78
N PRO A 20 5.43 6.05 -10.10
CA PRO A 20 5.85 5.54 -11.40
C PRO A 20 5.29 4.15 -11.70
N ASN A 21 4.65 3.99 -12.87
CA ASN A 21 4.06 2.73 -13.33
C ASN A 21 3.02 2.15 -12.35
N TYR A 22 2.17 3.00 -11.75
CA TYR A 22 1.16 2.61 -10.76
C TYR A 22 0.41 1.30 -11.10
N TYR A 23 -0.18 1.22 -12.30
CA TYR A 23 -0.97 0.06 -12.74
C TYR A 23 -0.15 -1.18 -13.13
N SER A 24 1.17 -1.13 -13.03
CA SER A 24 2.07 -2.25 -13.36
C SER A 24 3.14 -2.45 -12.29
N SER A 25 2.85 -2.02 -11.05
CA SER A 25 3.79 -2.08 -9.94
C SER A 25 3.41 -3.21 -8.98
N ASP A 26 4.33 -4.15 -8.80
CA ASP A 26 4.20 -5.24 -7.81
C ASP A 26 4.04 -4.69 -6.39
N GLU A 27 4.60 -3.51 -6.08
CA GLU A 27 4.44 -2.87 -4.78
C GLU A 27 2.99 -2.41 -4.55
N ILE A 28 2.32 -1.90 -5.59
CA ILE A 28 0.92 -1.47 -5.52
C ILE A 28 0.01 -2.69 -5.39
N LEU A 29 0.26 -3.73 -6.19
CA LEU A 29 -0.46 -5.00 -6.09
C LEU A 29 -0.31 -5.64 -4.70
N LEU A 30 0.90 -5.68 -4.15
CA LEU A 30 1.12 -6.23 -2.81
C LEU A 30 0.43 -5.39 -1.72
N SER A 31 0.39 -4.06 -1.84
CA SER A 31 -0.36 -3.22 -0.89
C SER A 31 -1.86 -3.51 -0.94
N ASP A 32 -2.44 -3.72 -2.13
CA ASP A 32 -3.84 -4.15 -2.27
C ASP A 32 -4.09 -5.51 -1.60
N ILE A 33 -3.27 -6.52 -1.90
CA ILE A 33 -3.35 -7.87 -1.29
C ILE A 33 -3.31 -7.79 0.24
N LEU A 34 -2.34 -7.07 0.80
CA LEU A 34 -2.19 -6.95 2.25
C LEU A 34 -3.34 -6.17 2.89
N SER A 35 -3.86 -5.14 2.22
CA SER A 35 -5.02 -4.36 2.69
C SER A 35 -6.26 -5.23 2.73
N ARG A 36 -6.55 -5.95 1.64
CA ARG A 36 -7.67 -6.90 1.55
C ARG A 36 -7.59 -7.98 2.62
N LYS A 37 -6.40 -8.54 2.85
CA LYS A 37 -6.18 -9.52 3.91
C LYS A 37 -6.47 -8.95 5.30
N LEU A 38 -6.01 -7.72 5.57
CA LEU A 38 -6.20 -7.06 6.87
C LEU A 38 -7.68 -6.73 7.12
N GLU A 39 -8.42 -6.39 6.08
CA GLU A 39 -9.85 -6.12 6.12
C GLU A 39 -10.73 -7.40 6.16
N GLY A 40 -10.13 -8.58 6.04
CA GLY A 40 -10.83 -9.86 6.03
C GLY A 40 -11.55 -10.16 4.71
N GLN A 41 -11.15 -9.48 3.62
CA GLN A 41 -11.63 -9.78 2.28
C GLN A 41 -10.96 -11.04 1.73
N GLU A 42 -11.66 -11.75 0.85
CA GLU A 42 -11.10 -12.89 0.10
C GLU A 42 -9.97 -12.40 -0.82
N ILE A 43 -8.86 -13.15 -0.85
CA ILE A 43 -7.73 -12.96 -1.79
C ILE A 43 -7.41 -14.29 -2.48
N ASP A 44 -6.61 -14.27 -3.53
CA ASP A 44 -6.27 -15.50 -4.27
C ASP A 44 -5.51 -16.49 -3.35
N PRO A 45 -5.73 -17.81 -3.46
CA PRO A 45 -5.02 -18.80 -2.65
C PRO A 45 -3.49 -18.73 -2.78
N LYS A 46 -2.95 -18.32 -3.93
CA LYS A 46 -1.51 -18.13 -4.10
C LYS A 46 -1.00 -16.91 -3.34
N ASP A 47 -1.82 -15.86 -3.26
CA ASP A 47 -1.50 -14.67 -2.48
C ASP A 47 -1.51 -14.99 -0.98
N GLU A 48 -2.48 -15.80 -0.52
CA GLU A 48 -2.51 -16.35 0.84
C GLU A 48 -1.24 -17.11 1.19
N GLU A 49 -0.79 -18.00 0.30
CA GLU A 49 0.44 -18.77 0.49
C GLU A 49 1.68 -17.85 0.51
N MET A 50 1.72 -16.86 -0.39
CA MET A 50 2.83 -15.90 -0.49
C MET A 50 3.04 -15.11 0.80
N ILE A 51 1.96 -14.70 1.47
CA ILE A 51 2.03 -13.88 2.70
C ILE A 51 1.89 -14.70 3.98
N LEU A 52 1.94 -16.04 3.88
CA LEU A 52 1.75 -16.93 5.02
C LEU A 52 2.80 -16.66 6.11
N GLY A 53 2.33 -16.44 7.34
CA GLY A 53 3.19 -16.16 8.49
C GLY A 53 3.70 -14.71 8.58
N TRP A 54 3.33 -13.83 7.65
CA TRP A 54 3.69 -12.41 7.74
C TRP A 54 2.90 -11.70 8.85
N ASN A 55 3.53 -10.71 9.48
CA ASN A 55 2.78 -9.69 10.22
C ASN A 55 2.17 -8.69 9.23
N VAL A 56 0.99 -9.02 8.70
CA VAL A 56 0.32 -8.28 7.61
C VAL A 56 0.22 -6.78 7.90
N LYS A 57 -0.13 -6.40 9.13
CA LYS A 57 -0.27 -4.99 9.52
C LYS A 57 1.06 -4.22 9.45
N GLU A 58 2.14 -4.83 9.94
CA GLU A 58 3.46 -4.22 9.92
C GLU A 58 4.04 -4.16 8.51
N ALA A 59 3.84 -5.23 7.72
CA ALA A 59 4.24 -5.29 6.33
C ALA A 59 3.54 -4.21 5.49
N LEU A 60 2.21 -4.09 5.63
CA LEU A 60 1.43 -3.06 4.94
C LEU A 60 1.87 -1.65 5.33
N THR A 61 2.03 -1.38 6.63
CA THR A 61 2.49 -0.06 7.11
C THR A 61 3.84 0.35 6.52
N SER A 62 4.78 -0.59 6.46
CA SER A 62 6.12 -0.34 5.89
C SER A 62 6.07 -0.13 4.37
N LEU A 63 5.27 -0.93 3.68
CA LEU A 63 5.09 -0.86 2.24
C LEU A 63 4.42 0.46 1.83
N ASP A 64 3.38 0.87 2.56
CA ASP A 64 2.66 2.11 2.35
C ASP A 64 3.59 3.33 2.48
N GLN A 65 4.45 3.35 3.49
CA GLN A 65 5.45 4.41 3.65
C GLN A 65 6.43 4.45 2.46
N LYS A 66 6.87 3.28 1.96
CA LYS A 66 7.73 3.17 0.78
C LYS A 66 7.04 3.72 -0.46
N ILE A 67 5.78 3.34 -0.67
CA ILE A 67 4.95 3.77 -1.81
C ILE A 67 4.81 5.29 -1.81
N TYR A 68 4.41 5.85 -0.67
CA TYR A 68 4.26 7.30 -0.52
C TYR A 68 5.56 8.05 -0.78
N ASN A 69 6.67 7.60 -0.21
CA ASN A 69 7.97 8.23 -0.41
C ASN A 69 8.41 8.20 -1.88
N LYS A 70 8.09 7.14 -2.63
CA LYS A 70 8.42 7.04 -4.06
C LYS A 70 7.56 7.98 -4.90
N ALA A 71 6.25 8.05 -4.63
CA ALA A 71 5.35 9.02 -5.28
C ALA A 71 5.80 10.47 -4.99
N MET A 72 6.14 10.78 -3.74
CA MET A 72 6.63 12.11 -3.35
C MET A 72 7.92 12.49 -4.07
N LYS A 73 8.88 11.57 -4.19
CA LYS A 73 10.12 11.81 -4.94
C LYS A 73 9.84 12.13 -6.41
N ASN A 74 8.92 11.41 -7.04
CA ASN A 74 8.57 11.63 -8.44
C ASN A 74 7.81 12.96 -8.64
N TYR A 75 6.87 13.28 -7.74
CA TYR A 75 6.22 14.61 -7.70
C TYR A 75 7.25 15.74 -7.68
N LEU A 76 8.22 15.68 -6.76
CA LEU A 76 9.28 16.68 -6.63
C LEU A 76 10.25 16.74 -7.82
N GLN A 77 10.28 15.71 -8.67
CA GLN A 77 11.07 15.72 -9.91
C GLN A 77 10.30 16.35 -11.06
N ILE A 78 8.98 16.12 -11.13
CA ILE A 78 8.10 16.67 -12.19
C ILE A 78 7.76 18.14 -11.92
N SER A 79 7.66 18.56 -10.66
CA SER A 79 7.32 19.94 -10.26
C SER A 79 8.49 20.93 -10.29
N LYS A 80 9.62 20.55 -10.89
CA LYS A 80 10.79 21.42 -11.10
C LYS A 80 10.85 21.88 -12.55
#